data_AF-A0A6G4VGQ3-F1
#
_entry.id   AF-A0A6G4VGQ3-F1
#
_cell.length_a   1.000
_cell.length_b   1.000
_cell.length_c   1.000
_cell.angle_alpha   90.00
_cell.angle_beta   90.00
_cell.angle_gamma   90.00
#
_symmetry.space_group_name_H-M   'P 1'
#
loop_
_entity.id
_entity.type
_entity.pdbx_description
1 polymer ?
#
loop_
_entity_poly.entity_id
_entity_poly.type
_entity_poly.pdbx_seq_one_letter_code
_entity_poly.pdbx_strand_id
1 'polypeptide(L)'
;MSDRERSSATGRLMMGVAWVVLLLGLWLWGREVTDVRHGPSAPTTGDVAAVGRPVGVELPPAVEPLGDARPQRLDIPSLGVRAPVAVSGLDPRGAIEPPPFARARAVGWYGAGVRPGAEGAALFVGHVDTRSRPAVFHHLNEMRPGDTVRVVRDDGTVAEFTVDDVQVFARDRFDARKVYGARQPGRAELRLITCGGRFDRDSRTYTANVVVSAYLTGTGR
;
A
#
# COMPACT_ATOMS: atom_id res chain seq x y z
N MET A 1 60.32 -28.68 -33.26
CA MET A 1 59.59 -27.41 -33.06
C MET A 1 58.12 -27.75 -32.86
N SER A 2 57.72 -28.08 -31.62
CA SER A 2 56.33 -28.38 -31.26
C SER A 2 56.25 -28.29 -29.74
N ASP A 3 55.67 -27.20 -29.21
CA ASP A 3 55.14 -27.11 -27.84
C ASP A 3 54.55 -25.72 -27.55
N ARG A 4 53.45 -25.34 -28.21
CA ARG A 4 52.76 -24.08 -27.85
C ARG A 4 51.24 -24.00 -27.96
N GLU A 5 50.51 -25.11 -28.10
CA GLU A 5 49.05 -25.03 -28.29
C GLU A 5 48.16 -25.74 -27.25
N ARG A 6 48.71 -26.33 -26.17
CA ARG A 6 47.90 -27.06 -25.19
C ARG A 6 47.44 -26.29 -23.94
N SER A 7 47.82 -25.02 -23.75
CA SER A 7 47.59 -24.32 -22.48
C SER A 7 46.33 -23.44 -22.40
N SER A 8 45.73 -22.99 -23.53
CA SER A 8 44.62 -22.02 -23.48
C SER A 8 43.20 -22.61 -23.44
N ALA A 9 43.02 -23.89 -23.80
CA ALA A 9 41.70 -24.55 -23.81
C ALA A 9 41.29 -25.07 -22.42
N THR A 10 42.26 -25.52 -21.61
CA THR A 10 42.01 -26.10 -20.28
C THR A 10 41.51 -25.07 -19.26
N GLY A 11 41.97 -23.82 -19.37
CA GLY A 11 41.57 -22.74 -18.45
C GLY A 11 40.10 -22.28 -18.61
N ARG A 12 39.53 -22.37 -19.82
CA ARG A 12 38.13 -22.01 -20.06
C ARG A 12 37.15 -23.11 -19.66
N LEU A 13 37.57 -24.37 -19.77
CA LEU A 13 36.81 -25.54 -19.33
C LEU A 13 36.72 -25.63 -17.79
N MET A 14 37.80 -25.33 -17.07
CA MET A 14 37.79 -25.32 -15.60
C MET A 14 36.89 -24.22 -15.01
N MET A 15 36.79 -23.06 -15.68
CA MET A 15 35.95 -21.96 -15.20
C MET A 15 34.45 -22.25 -15.38
N GLY A 16 34.06 -22.95 -16.44
CA GLY A 16 32.67 -23.40 -16.64
C GLY A 16 32.20 -24.41 -15.58
N VAL A 17 33.07 -25.36 -15.21
CA VAL A 17 32.76 -26.37 -14.17
C VAL A 17 32.63 -25.72 -12.79
N ALA A 18 33.47 -24.73 -12.47
CA ALA A 18 33.37 -23.99 -11.21
C ALA A 18 32.03 -23.25 -11.06
N TRP A 19 31.52 -22.62 -12.13
CA TRP A 19 30.22 -21.94 -12.12
C TRP A 19 29.04 -22.92 -11.97
N VAL A 20 29.09 -24.09 -12.61
CA VAL A 20 28.05 -25.11 -12.50
C VAL A 20 27.97 -25.68 -11.08
N VAL A 21 29.11 -25.95 -10.44
CA VAL A 21 29.15 -26.42 -9.04
C VAL A 21 28.60 -25.35 -8.08
N LEU A 22 28.92 -24.08 -8.32
CA LEU A 22 28.44 -22.97 -7.48
C LEU A 22 26.92 -22.77 -7.61
N LEU A 23 26.37 -22.86 -8.83
CA LEU A 23 24.93 -22.78 -9.07
C LEU A 23 24.16 -24.00 -8.53
N LEU A 24 24.71 -25.20 -8.62
CA LEU A 24 24.15 -26.41 -8.00
C LEU A 24 24.17 -26.34 -6.47
N GLY A 25 25.25 -25.81 -5.88
CA GLY A 25 25.32 -25.54 -4.44
C GLY A 25 24.28 -24.52 -3.97
N LEU A 26 24.10 -23.43 -4.72
CA LEU A 26 23.07 -22.42 -4.42
C LEU A 26 21.64 -22.98 -4.57
N TRP A 27 21.41 -23.85 -5.56
CA TRP A 27 20.12 -24.49 -5.79
C TRP A 27 19.78 -25.55 -4.71
N LEU A 28 20.77 -26.33 -4.26
CA LEU A 28 20.60 -27.29 -3.16
C LEU A 28 20.37 -26.57 -1.81
N TRP A 29 21.08 -25.48 -1.53
CA TRP A 29 20.82 -24.66 -0.35
C TRP A 29 19.43 -24.00 -0.37
N GLY A 30 18.94 -23.63 -1.57
CA GLY A 30 17.58 -23.11 -1.74
C GLY A 30 16.47 -24.14 -1.49
N ARG A 31 16.73 -25.44 -1.66
CA ARG A 31 15.73 -26.50 -1.40
C ARG A 31 15.59 -26.82 0.09
N GLU A 32 16.63 -26.59 0.90
CA GLU A 32 16.60 -26.79 2.37
C GLU A 32 15.78 -25.68 3.09
N VAL A 33 15.56 -24.53 2.46
CA VAL A 33 14.78 -23.39 3.02
C VAL A 33 13.27 -23.53 2.75
N THR A 34 12.83 -24.52 1.98
CA THR A 34 11.41 -24.66 1.57
C THR A 34 10.66 -25.85 2.17
N ASP A 35 11.20 -26.51 3.21
CA ASP A 35 10.49 -27.61 3.86
C ASP A 35 9.47 -27.11 4.90
N VAL A 36 8.40 -26.45 4.44
CA VAL A 36 7.21 -26.18 5.27
C VAL A 36 6.41 -27.47 5.37
N ARG A 37 6.73 -28.26 6.39
CA ARG A 37 5.94 -29.41 6.83
C ARG A 37 4.49 -28.97 7.07
N HIS A 38 3.58 -29.47 6.24
CA HIS A 38 2.15 -29.46 6.55
C HIS A 38 1.88 -30.52 7.61
N GLY A 39 1.93 -30.12 8.88
CA GLY A 39 1.37 -30.90 9.99
C GLY A 39 -0.02 -30.35 10.35
N PRO A 40 -1.07 -31.17 10.45
CA PRO A 40 -2.35 -30.71 11.00
C PRO A 40 -2.22 -30.67 12.51
N SER A 41 -2.18 -29.47 13.09
CA SER A 41 -2.32 -29.29 14.54
C SER A 41 -3.54 -28.40 14.82
N ALA A 42 -4.52 -29.02 15.46
CA ALA A 42 -5.76 -28.46 15.97
C ALA A 42 -5.53 -27.29 16.96
N PRO A 43 -6.55 -26.47 17.27
CA PRO A 43 -6.37 -25.25 18.05
C PRO A 43 -6.18 -25.57 19.54
N THR A 44 -5.08 -25.08 20.12
CA THR A 44 -4.94 -24.97 21.57
C THR A 44 -5.45 -23.61 22.00
N THR A 45 -6.58 -23.63 22.71
CA THR A 45 -7.09 -22.56 23.56
C THR A 45 -5.99 -22.01 24.47
N GLY A 46 -5.79 -20.68 24.47
CA GLY A 46 -4.87 -20.01 25.39
C GLY A 46 -4.63 -18.55 25.02
N ASP A 47 -5.48 -17.69 25.55
CA ASP A 47 -5.44 -16.23 25.61
C ASP A 47 -4.09 -15.51 25.38
N VAL A 48 -4.03 -14.66 24.34
CA VAL A 48 -3.47 -13.31 24.46
C VAL A 48 -4.21 -12.34 23.52
N ALA A 49 -5.19 -11.65 24.06
CA ALA A 49 -5.67 -10.30 23.71
C ALA A 49 -5.53 -9.85 22.23
N ALA A 50 -6.38 -10.37 21.35
CA ALA A 50 -6.81 -9.65 20.15
C ALA A 50 -7.83 -8.57 20.54
N VAL A 51 -7.38 -7.52 21.24
CA VAL A 51 -8.18 -6.31 21.42
C VAL A 51 -8.14 -5.55 20.09
N GLY A 52 -9.20 -5.64 19.28
CA GLY A 52 -9.36 -4.70 18.17
C GLY A 52 -10.19 -5.08 16.95
N ARG A 53 -10.79 -6.27 16.85
CA ARG A 53 -11.95 -6.42 15.94
C ARG A 53 -13.22 -6.38 16.79
N PRO A 54 -14.03 -5.31 16.72
CA PRO A 54 -15.38 -5.40 17.24
C PRO A 54 -16.07 -6.54 16.49
N VAL A 55 -16.57 -7.53 17.22
CA VAL A 55 -17.58 -8.44 16.69
C VAL A 55 -18.79 -7.56 16.36
N GLY A 56 -19.16 -7.43 15.08
CA GLY A 56 -20.52 -6.97 14.71
C GLY A 56 -20.68 -5.69 13.88
N VAL A 57 -19.75 -5.32 13.00
CA VAL A 57 -20.13 -4.48 11.84
C VAL A 57 -20.15 -5.36 10.60
N GLU A 58 -21.35 -5.73 10.16
CA GLU A 58 -21.53 -6.36 8.86
C GLU A 58 -21.24 -5.32 7.79
N LEU A 59 -20.12 -5.50 7.07
CA LEU A 59 -19.74 -4.61 5.99
C LEU A 59 -20.48 -5.03 4.70
N PRO A 60 -20.89 -4.06 3.86
CA PRO A 60 -21.55 -4.36 2.60
C PRO A 60 -20.67 -5.23 1.68
N PRO A 61 -21.27 -6.07 0.81
CA PRO A 61 -20.49 -6.86 -0.15
C PRO A 61 -19.71 -5.93 -1.10
N ALA A 62 -18.56 -6.41 -1.57
CA ALA A 62 -17.85 -5.73 -2.64
C ALA A 62 -18.66 -5.78 -3.93
N VAL A 63 -18.55 -4.74 -4.75
CA VAL A 63 -19.17 -4.69 -6.08
C VAL A 63 -18.12 -4.80 -7.18
N GLU A 64 -18.57 -5.10 -8.40
CA GLU A 64 -17.70 -5.17 -9.57
C GLU A 64 -16.91 -3.87 -9.76
N PRO A 65 -15.62 -3.95 -10.13
CA PRO A 65 -14.83 -2.79 -10.52
C PRO A 65 -15.50 -1.97 -11.62
N LEU A 66 -15.32 -0.67 -11.52
CA LEU A 66 -15.71 0.33 -12.51
C LEU A 66 -14.61 0.50 -13.57
N GLY A 67 -14.89 1.32 -14.59
CA GLY A 67 -13.90 1.69 -15.59
C GLY A 67 -12.80 2.64 -15.08
N ASP A 68 -11.90 3.02 -15.98
CA ASP A 68 -10.62 3.71 -15.68
C ASP A 68 -10.68 5.23 -15.56
N ALA A 69 -11.79 5.78 -15.07
CA ALA A 69 -11.97 7.23 -14.98
C ALA A 69 -11.13 7.86 -13.85
N ARG A 70 -10.76 9.13 -14.03
CA ARG A 70 -9.83 9.83 -13.14
C ARG A 70 -10.56 10.50 -11.98
N PRO A 71 -9.96 10.55 -10.78
CA PRO A 71 -10.55 11.24 -9.66
C PRO A 71 -10.46 12.76 -9.81
N GLN A 72 -11.53 13.45 -9.44
CA GLN A 72 -11.60 14.91 -9.37
C GLN A 72 -11.76 15.41 -7.93
N ARG A 73 -12.52 14.69 -7.11
CA ARG A 73 -12.80 15.07 -5.71
C ARG A 73 -12.87 13.85 -4.80
N LEU A 74 -12.35 13.98 -3.59
CA LEU A 74 -12.48 13.01 -2.52
C LEU A 74 -13.38 13.59 -1.44
N ASP A 75 -14.48 12.89 -1.13
CA ASP A 75 -15.39 13.25 -0.05
C ASP A 75 -15.35 12.17 1.05
N ILE A 76 -15.18 12.57 2.31
CA ILE A 76 -15.24 11.69 3.50
C ILE A 76 -16.25 12.30 4.47
N PRO A 77 -17.53 11.90 4.41
CA PRO A 77 -18.59 12.53 5.17
C PRO A 77 -18.38 12.51 6.69
N SER A 78 -17.90 11.39 7.25
CA SER A 78 -17.65 11.26 8.70
C SER A 78 -16.61 12.24 9.24
N LEU A 79 -15.71 12.72 8.38
CA LEU A 79 -14.67 13.69 8.72
C LEU A 79 -14.97 15.12 8.21
N GLY A 80 -16.11 15.33 7.55
CA GLY A 80 -16.43 16.61 6.90
C GLY A 80 -15.46 17.00 5.77
N VAL A 81 -14.74 16.03 5.18
CA VAL A 81 -13.77 16.29 4.12
C VAL A 81 -14.48 16.36 2.78
N ARG A 82 -14.17 17.43 2.04
CA ARG A 82 -14.47 17.60 0.61
C ARG A 82 -13.25 18.22 -0.05
N ALA A 83 -12.42 17.40 -0.67
CA ALA A 83 -11.07 17.77 -1.08
C ALA A 83 -10.89 17.66 -2.60
N PRO A 84 -10.34 18.69 -3.27
CA PRO A 84 -9.92 18.55 -4.66
C PRO A 84 -8.77 17.55 -4.75
N VAL A 85 -8.76 16.78 -5.84
CA VAL A 85 -7.71 15.79 -6.11
C VAL A 85 -6.70 16.38 -7.09
N ALA A 86 -5.42 16.29 -6.71
CA ALA A 86 -4.29 16.60 -7.58
C ALA A 86 -3.60 15.31 -8.02
N VAL A 87 -3.07 15.30 -9.24
CA VAL A 87 -2.23 14.19 -9.72
C VAL A 87 -0.85 14.30 -9.06
N SER A 88 -0.42 13.23 -8.42
CA SER A 88 0.87 13.09 -7.74
C SER A 88 1.75 12.04 -8.43
N GLY A 89 3.04 12.34 -8.48
CA GLY A 89 4.10 11.39 -8.85
C GLY A 89 4.73 10.74 -7.62
N LEU A 90 5.89 10.11 -7.85
CA LEU A 90 6.75 9.62 -6.77
C LEU A 90 7.92 10.58 -6.57
N ASP A 91 8.37 10.70 -5.33
CA ASP A 91 9.63 11.35 -4.98
C ASP A 91 10.83 10.45 -5.35
N PRO A 92 12.09 10.93 -5.23
CA PRO A 92 13.28 10.12 -5.55
C PRO A 92 13.46 8.86 -4.70
N ARG A 93 12.69 8.72 -3.61
CA ARG A 93 12.69 7.54 -2.72
C ARG A 93 11.53 6.59 -3.02
N GLY A 94 10.72 6.88 -4.05
CA GLY A 94 9.58 6.07 -4.46
C GLY A 94 8.33 6.27 -3.62
N ALA A 95 8.26 7.32 -2.78
CA ALA A 95 7.05 7.65 -2.03
C ALA A 95 6.15 8.59 -2.83
N ILE A 96 4.83 8.45 -2.70
CA ILE A 96 3.89 9.35 -3.40
C ILE A 96 4.02 10.77 -2.83
N GLU A 97 4.26 11.74 -3.70
CA GLU A 97 4.44 13.12 -3.29
C GLU A 97 3.09 13.76 -2.91
N PRO A 98 2.90 14.23 -1.66
CA PRO A 98 1.67 14.92 -1.28
C PRO A 98 1.59 16.30 -1.96
N PRO A 99 0.40 16.89 -2.09
CA PRO A 99 0.26 18.24 -2.62
C PRO A 99 1.11 19.26 -1.85
N PRO A 100 1.56 20.36 -2.47
CA PRO A 100 2.35 21.38 -1.77
C PRO A 100 1.59 21.93 -0.57
N PHE A 101 2.29 22.36 0.49
CA PHE A 101 1.63 22.86 1.72
C PHE A 101 0.67 24.05 1.49
N ALA A 102 0.92 24.87 0.45
CA ALA A 102 -0.02 25.91 0.02
C ALA A 102 -1.40 25.35 -0.36
N ARG A 103 -1.46 24.09 -0.79
CA ARG A 103 -2.66 23.32 -1.11
C ARG A 103 -2.89 22.18 -0.10
N ALA A 104 -2.55 22.35 1.17
CA ALA A 104 -2.72 21.30 2.19
C ALA A 104 -4.18 20.85 2.46
N ARG A 105 -5.18 21.46 1.80
CA ARG A 105 -6.58 20.98 1.81
C ARG A 105 -6.91 20.08 0.60
N ALA A 106 -5.99 19.90 -0.34
CA ALA A 106 -6.09 18.96 -1.45
C ALA A 106 -5.50 17.62 -1.07
N VAL A 107 -5.92 16.56 -1.77
CA VAL A 107 -5.30 15.23 -1.72
C VAL A 107 -4.52 14.97 -3.00
N GLY A 108 -3.41 14.25 -2.89
CA GLY A 108 -2.64 13.78 -4.02
C GLY A 108 -3.03 12.35 -4.35
N TRP A 109 -3.33 12.06 -5.61
CA TRP A 109 -3.57 10.71 -6.09
C TRP A 109 -2.42 10.25 -6.97
N TYR A 110 -1.93 9.03 -6.78
CA TYR A 110 -0.85 8.48 -7.57
C TYR A 110 -1.30 8.20 -9.02
N GLY A 111 -0.99 9.11 -9.94
CA GLY A 111 -1.57 9.12 -11.29
C GLY A 111 -1.07 8.01 -12.23
N ALA A 112 0.09 7.43 -11.93
CA ALA A 112 0.62 6.28 -12.67
C ALA A 112 0.12 4.93 -12.11
N GLY A 113 -0.69 4.96 -11.04
CA GLY A 113 -1.29 3.77 -10.44
C GLY A 113 -2.74 3.51 -10.88
N VAL A 114 -3.43 2.68 -10.09
CA VAL A 114 -4.81 2.27 -10.33
C VAL A 114 -5.77 3.46 -10.25
N ARG A 115 -6.74 3.45 -11.17
CA ARG A 115 -7.82 4.44 -11.22
C ARG A 115 -8.85 4.13 -10.14
N PRO A 116 -9.36 5.09 -9.36
CA PRO A 116 -10.26 4.79 -8.25
C PRO A 116 -11.58 4.19 -8.76
N GLY A 117 -11.78 2.91 -8.44
CA GLY A 117 -12.91 2.11 -8.87
C GLY A 117 -12.52 1.00 -9.84
N ALA A 118 -11.36 1.07 -10.50
CA ALA A 118 -10.80 -0.04 -11.26
C ALA A 118 -10.21 -1.11 -10.33
N GLU A 119 -9.98 -2.31 -10.87
CA GLU A 119 -9.35 -3.41 -10.13
C GLU A 119 -7.96 -3.03 -9.62
N GLY A 120 -7.69 -3.36 -8.35
CA GLY A 120 -6.46 -3.04 -7.65
C GLY A 120 -6.60 -1.87 -6.67
N ALA A 121 -5.48 -1.42 -6.11
CA ALA A 121 -5.47 -0.38 -5.06
C ALA A 121 -5.13 1.01 -5.63
N ALA A 122 -6.10 1.93 -5.59
CA ALA A 122 -5.86 3.35 -5.83
C ALA A 122 -5.29 4.02 -4.58
N LEU A 123 -4.26 4.86 -4.75
CA LEU A 123 -3.49 5.42 -3.64
C LEU A 123 -3.65 6.93 -3.55
N PHE A 124 -4.03 7.41 -2.37
CA PHE A 124 -4.18 8.82 -2.05
C PHE A 124 -3.34 9.20 -0.85
N VAL A 125 -2.66 10.36 -0.93
CA VAL A 125 -1.87 10.95 0.13
C VAL A 125 -2.37 12.34 0.48
N GLY A 126 -2.26 12.72 1.74
CA GLY A 126 -2.60 14.04 2.21
C GLY A 126 -1.86 14.40 3.48
N HIS A 127 -1.70 15.71 3.73
CA HIS A 127 -1.08 16.19 4.96
C HIS A 127 -2.03 16.03 6.16
N VAL A 128 -1.46 15.72 7.32
CA VAL A 128 -2.15 15.74 8.61
C VAL A 128 -2.32 17.19 9.08
N ASP A 129 -1.28 18.00 8.96
CA ASP A 129 -1.31 19.42 9.28
C ASP A 129 -0.27 20.23 8.48
N THR A 130 -0.23 21.52 8.77
CA THR A 130 0.79 22.47 8.34
C THR A 130 1.36 23.13 9.59
N ARG A 131 2.36 24.00 9.43
CA ARG A 131 2.96 24.73 10.56
C ARG A 131 1.96 25.50 11.43
N SER A 132 0.82 25.91 10.89
CA SER A 132 -0.13 26.81 11.58
C SER A 132 -1.57 26.30 11.64
N ARG A 133 -1.91 25.23 10.91
CA ARG A 133 -3.30 24.76 10.81
C ARG A 133 -3.41 23.28 10.45
N PRO A 134 -4.51 22.60 10.85
CA PRO A 134 -4.90 21.31 10.32
C PRO A 134 -4.95 21.27 8.78
N ALA A 135 -4.70 20.09 8.22
CA ALA A 135 -4.74 19.82 6.78
C ALA A 135 -5.85 18.82 6.43
N VAL A 136 -5.85 18.30 5.20
CA VAL A 136 -6.96 17.50 4.66
C VAL A 136 -7.20 16.19 5.42
N PHE A 137 -6.15 15.55 5.93
CA PHE A 137 -6.20 14.26 6.60
C PHE A 137 -5.88 14.38 8.09
N HIS A 138 -6.14 15.54 8.70
CA HIS A 138 -5.88 15.78 10.12
C HIS A 138 -6.51 14.73 11.05
N HIS A 139 -7.75 14.32 10.73
CA HIS A 139 -8.55 13.37 11.52
C HIS A 139 -8.61 11.98 10.87
N LEU A 140 -7.69 11.63 9.97
CA LEU A 140 -7.79 10.37 9.23
C LEU A 140 -7.71 9.13 10.15
N ASN A 141 -7.02 9.24 11.29
CA ASN A 141 -6.94 8.20 12.32
C ASN A 141 -8.25 7.99 13.10
N GLU A 142 -9.23 8.87 12.94
CA GLU A 142 -10.53 8.78 13.61
C GLU A 142 -11.55 7.96 12.80
N MET A 143 -11.22 7.62 11.55
CA MET A 143 -12.05 6.77 10.70
C MET A 143 -12.23 5.37 11.29
N ARG A 144 -13.34 4.72 10.95
CA ARG A 144 -13.69 3.38 11.44
C ARG A 144 -14.15 2.47 10.30
N PRO A 145 -14.02 1.13 10.45
CA PRO A 145 -14.70 0.20 9.55
C PRO A 145 -16.19 0.52 9.43
N GLY A 146 -16.69 0.57 8.21
CA GLY A 146 -18.06 1.01 7.88
C GLY A 146 -18.16 2.46 7.39
N ASP A 147 -17.16 3.31 7.63
CA ASP A 147 -17.16 4.68 7.12
C ASP A 147 -17.11 4.71 5.59
N THR A 148 -17.83 5.65 4.99
CA THR A 148 -17.87 5.84 3.54
C THR A 148 -16.79 6.82 3.06
N VAL A 149 -16.13 6.46 1.97
CA VAL A 149 -15.26 7.34 1.19
C VAL A 149 -15.83 7.41 -0.23
N ARG A 150 -16.03 8.63 -0.74
CA ARG A 150 -16.56 8.84 -2.10
C ARG A 150 -15.51 9.49 -2.97
N VAL A 151 -15.33 8.95 -4.17
CA VAL A 151 -14.46 9.54 -5.19
C VAL A 151 -15.32 9.98 -6.36
N VAL A 152 -15.45 11.30 -6.54
CA VAL A 152 -16.08 11.88 -7.73
C VAL A 152 -15.11 11.80 -8.89
N ARG A 153 -15.58 11.25 -10.01
CA ARG A 153 -14.76 10.94 -11.18
C ARG A 153 -15.07 11.84 -12.37
N ASP A 154 -14.18 11.88 -13.35
CA ASP A 154 -14.30 12.69 -14.57
C ASP A 154 -15.31 12.16 -15.60
N ASP A 155 -15.80 10.93 -15.43
CA ASP A 155 -16.91 10.35 -16.19
C ASP A 155 -18.29 10.71 -15.62
N GLY A 156 -18.34 11.55 -14.57
CA GLY A 156 -19.57 11.94 -13.89
C GLY A 156 -20.13 10.89 -12.93
N THR A 157 -19.42 9.78 -12.71
CA THR A 157 -19.79 8.79 -11.68
C THR A 157 -19.15 9.10 -10.34
N VAL A 158 -19.69 8.51 -9.28
CA VAL A 158 -19.11 8.53 -7.94
C VAL A 158 -18.80 7.10 -7.52
N ALA A 159 -17.52 6.78 -7.30
CA ALA A 159 -17.12 5.50 -6.72
C ALA A 159 -17.27 5.57 -5.19
N GLU A 160 -18.12 4.73 -4.62
CA GLU A 160 -18.35 4.66 -3.17
C GLU A 160 -17.59 3.48 -2.56
N PHE A 161 -16.70 3.79 -1.63
CA PHE A 161 -15.89 2.82 -0.92
C PHE A 161 -16.30 2.75 0.55
N THR A 162 -16.26 1.55 1.12
CA THR A 162 -16.43 1.36 2.56
C THR A 162 -15.09 1.02 3.19
N VAL A 163 -14.74 1.72 4.27
CA VAL A 163 -13.55 1.43 5.08
C VAL A 163 -13.70 0.06 5.72
N ASP A 164 -12.67 -0.78 5.61
CA ASP A 164 -12.63 -2.09 6.27
C ASP A 164 -11.51 -2.21 7.29
N ASP A 165 -10.53 -1.31 7.25
CA ASP A 165 -9.37 -1.39 8.13
C ASP A 165 -8.66 -0.02 8.26
N VAL A 166 -8.16 0.27 9.46
CA VAL A 166 -7.38 1.47 9.76
C VAL A 166 -6.15 1.05 10.56
N GLN A 167 -4.99 1.21 9.96
CA GLN A 167 -3.72 0.77 10.56
C GLN A 167 -2.78 1.95 10.77
N VAL A 168 -1.98 1.88 11.84
CA VAL A 168 -0.91 2.83 12.14
C VAL A 168 0.43 2.11 12.04
N PHE A 169 1.27 2.54 11.11
CA PHE A 169 2.58 1.96 10.88
C PHE A 169 3.67 2.90 11.37
N ALA A 170 4.50 2.46 12.31
CA ALA A 170 5.72 3.18 12.65
C ALA A 170 6.61 3.31 11.40
N ARG A 171 7.25 4.47 11.23
CA ARG A 171 7.99 4.80 10.00
C ARG A 171 9.12 3.82 9.69
N ASP A 172 9.79 3.32 10.72
CA ASP A 172 10.88 2.34 10.63
C ASP A 172 10.41 0.95 10.16
N ARG A 173 9.09 0.68 10.22
CA ARG A 173 8.47 -0.60 9.84
C ARG A 173 7.55 -0.49 8.63
N PHE A 174 7.63 0.61 7.89
CA PHE A 174 6.77 0.85 6.74
C PHE A 174 7.22 0.02 5.52
N ASP A 175 6.55 -1.11 5.26
CA ASP A 175 6.72 -1.89 4.05
C ASP A 175 5.73 -1.44 2.97
N ALA A 176 6.21 -0.59 2.06
CA ALA A 176 5.41 -0.01 0.99
C ALA A 176 4.68 -1.06 0.13
N ARG A 177 5.26 -2.24 -0.10
CA ARG A 177 4.63 -3.28 -0.91
C ARG A 177 3.39 -3.85 -0.23
N LYS A 178 3.46 -4.07 1.08
CA LYS A 178 2.34 -4.57 1.87
C LYS A 178 1.25 -3.51 2.04
N VAL A 179 1.66 -2.25 2.19
CA VAL A 179 0.72 -1.14 2.44
C VAL A 179 -0.02 -0.74 1.16
N TYR A 180 0.69 -0.65 0.03
CA TYR A 180 0.15 -0.15 -1.23
C TYR A 180 -0.48 -1.24 -2.11
N GLY A 181 -0.18 -2.52 -1.86
CA GLY A 181 -0.75 -3.62 -2.62
C GLY A 181 -2.26 -3.78 -2.43
N ALA A 182 -2.92 -4.24 -3.48
CA ALA A 182 -4.27 -4.81 -3.36
C ALA A 182 -4.20 -6.05 -2.47
N ARG A 183 -5.18 -6.21 -1.57
CA ARG A 183 -5.23 -7.36 -0.65
C ARG A 183 -6.06 -8.50 -1.23
N GLN A 184 -6.99 -8.21 -2.13
CA GLN A 184 -7.89 -9.18 -2.75
C GLN A 184 -7.84 -9.06 -4.28
N PRO A 185 -7.54 -10.15 -5.01
CA PRO A 185 -7.63 -10.17 -6.47
C PRO A 185 -9.05 -9.84 -6.96
N GLY A 186 -9.20 -9.19 -8.12
CA GLY A 186 -10.50 -8.86 -8.69
C GLY A 186 -11.22 -7.67 -8.03
N ARG A 187 -10.69 -7.13 -6.92
CA ARG A 187 -11.38 -6.09 -6.13
C ARG A 187 -10.86 -4.70 -6.46
N ALA A 188 -11.76 -3.73 -6.53
CA ALA A 188 -11.42 -2.32 -6.51
C ALA A 188 -11.20 -1.84 -5.07
N GLU A 189 -9.97 -1.43 -4.77
CA GLU A 189 -9.53 -1.03 -3.44
C GLU A 189 -9.01 0.41 -3.42
N LEU A 190 -9.03 1.01 -2.23
CA LEU A 190 -8.56 2.36 -1.98
C LEU A 190 -7.64 2.37 -0.75
N ARG A 191 -6.58 3.18 -0.81
CA ARG A 191 -5.72 3.52 0.34
C ARG A 191 -5.66 5.02 0.52
N LEU A 192 -6.03 5.49 1.71
CA LEU A 192 -5.79 6.87 2.14
C LEU A 192 -4.64 6.87 3.13
N ILE A 193 -3.62 7.69 2.87
CA ILE A 193 -2.36 7.67 3.62
C ILE A 193 -2.05 9.08 4.13
N THR A 194 -1.69 9.18 5.40
CA THR A 194 -1.15 10.41 5.98
C THR A 194 -0.05 10.14 7.00
N CYS A 195 0.69 11.18 7.35
CA CYS A 195 1.60 11.15 8.49
C CYS A 195 0.80 11.05 9.79
N GLY A 196 1.31 10.33 10.78
CA GLY A 196 0.67 10.17 12.08
C GLY A 196 1.64 9.86 13.22
N GLY A 197 1.10 9.52 14.38
CA GLY A 197 1.90 9.38 15.60
C GLY A 197 2.36 10.73 16.15
N ARG A 198 3.44 10.72 16.93
CA ARG A 198 3.96 11.95 17.56
C ARG A 198 4.79 12.75 16.56
N PHE A 199 4.70 14.07 16.63
CA PHE A 199 5.64 14.94 15.94
C PHE A 199 6.96 14.99 16.72
N ASP A 200 8.03 14.51 16.10
CA ASP A 200 9.40 14.64 16.59
C ASP A 200 9.97 16.01 16.13
N ARG A 201 10.32 16.84 17.11
CA ARG A 201 10.82 18.21 16.87
C ARG A 201 12.25 18.24 16.36
N ASP A 202 13.06 17.23 16.67
CA ASP A 202 14.46 17.18 16.30
C ASP A 202 14.60 16.83 14.82
N SER A 203 13.91 15.75 14.39
CA SER A 203 13.86 15.35 12.98
C SER A 203 12.84 16.16 12.16
N ARG A 204 11.97 16.93 12.81
CA ARG A 204 10.83 17.67 12.21
C ARG A 204 9.91 16.75 11.41
N THR A 205 9.66 15.55 11.91
CA THR A 205 8.84 14.56 11.23
C THR A 205 7.91 13.81 12.17
N TYR A 206 6.88 13.21 11.59
CA TYR A 206 5.96 12.32 12.29
C TYR A 206 6.55 10.91 12.43
N THR A 207 6.31 10.26 13.56
CA THR A 207 6.89 8.94 13.88
C THR A 207 6.19 7.77 13.18
N ALA A 208 5.00 7.98 12.61
CA ALA A 208 4.20 6.94 11.99
C ALA A 208 3.47 7.42 10.73
N ASN A 209 2.83 6.50 10.04
CA ASN A 209 1.85 6.74 8.99
C ASN A 209 0.52 6.09 9.38
N VAL A 210 -0.58 6.76 9.08
CA VAL A 210 -1.93 6.19 9.15
C VAL A 210 -2.33 5.75 7.76
N VAL A 211 -2.83 4.53 7.65
CA VAL A 211 -3.32 3.94 6.41
C VAL A 211 -4.75 3.48 6.62
N VAL A 212 -5.67 4.11 5.92
CA VAL A 212 -7.07 3.67 5.83
C VAL A 212 -7.20 2.82 4.58
N SER A 213 -7.69 1.59 4.74
CA SER A 213 -8.03 0.70 3.64
C SER A 213 -9.53 0.68 3.46
N ALA A 214 -9.96 0.78 2.21
CA ALA A 214 -11.36 0.70 1.83
C ALA A 214 -11.51 -0.07 0.52
N TYR A 215 -12.74 -0.45 0.21
CA TYR A 215 -13.06 -1.19 -1.00
C TYR A 215 -14.39 -0.74 -1.59
N LEU A 216 -14.53 -0.92 -2.91
CA LEU A 216 -15.70 -0.47 -3.64
C LEU A 216 -16.94 -1.27 -3.23
N THR A 217 -17.99 -0.55 -2.85
CA THR A 217 -19.26 -1.10 -2.36
C THR A 217 -20.47 -0.50 -3.04
N GLY A 218 -20.27 0.54 -3.85
CA GLY A 218 -21.35 1.20 -4.55
C GLY A 218 -20.87 2.14 -5.64
N THR A 219 -21.81 2.59 -6.44
CA THR A 219 -21.61 3.62 -7.46
C THR A 219 -22.80 4.57 -7.46
N GLY A 220 -22.52 5.86 -7.68
CA GLY A 220 -23.51 6.93 -7.75
C GLY A 220 -23.32 7.83 -8.96
N ARG A 221 -24.17 8.86 -9.05
CA ARG A 221 -24.07 9.97 -10.01
C ARG A 221 -24.07 11.30 -9.27
#